data_AF-A0A5B7E8I7-F1
#
_entry.id   AF-A0A5B7E8I7-F1
#
_cell.length_a   1.000
_cell.length_b   1.000
_cell.length_c   1.000
_cell.angle_alpha   90.00
_cell.angle_beta   90.00
_cell.angle_gamma   90.00
#
_symmetry.space_group_name_H-M   'P 1'
#
loop_
_entity.id
_entity.type
_entity.pdbx_description
1 polymer ?
#
loop_
_entity_poly.entity_id
_entity_poly.type
_entity_poly.pdbx_seq_one_letter_code
_entity_poly.pdbx_strand_id
1 'polypeptide(L)' 'MRSCKEDQDEAVCEGCWKIHFPHRMVEKWNALNSEVVTANNTHNFKEKLDKWRHGDRTL' A
#
# COMPACT_ATOMS: atom_id res chain seq x y z
N MET A 1 -9.29 10.85 21.68
CA MET A 1 -9.09 9.85 20.61
C MET A 1 -10.24 9.98 19.64
N ARG A 2 -10.00 10.32 18.37
CA ARG A 2 -11.09 10.39 17.38
C ARG A 2 -11.31 9.00 16.78
N SER A 3 -12.56 8.56 16.83
CA SER A 3 -13.01 7.24 16.38
C SER A 3 -13.22 7.28 14.88
N CYS A 4 -12.45 6.50 14.12
CA CYS A 4 -12.71 6.26 12.69
C CYS A 4 -13.71 5.12 12.60
N LYS A 5 -14.92 5.39 12.13
CA LYS A 5 -15.85 4.33 11.72
C LYS A 5 -15.50 3.93 10.29
N GLU A 6 -15.23 2.65 10.10
CA GLU A 6 -15.15 2.02 8.77
C GLU A 6 -16.56 1.73 8.30
N ASP A 7 -17.23 2.76 7.77
CA ASP A 7 -18.39 2.55 6.91
C ASP A 7 -17.87 2.42 5.47
N GLN A 8 -18.27 1.33 4.81
CA GLN A 8 -17.85 1.01 3.46
C GLN A 8 -18.09 2.22 2.55
N ASP A 9 -17.05 2.58 1.81
CA ASP A 9 -16.95 3.61 0.77
C ASP A 9 -16.60 5.06 1.14
N GLU A 10 -16.56 5.48 2.42
CA GLU A 10 -16.01 6.81 2.73
C GLU A 10 -15.44 6.99 4.16
N ALA A 11 -14.11 6.87 4.31
CA ALA A 11 -13.43 7.32 5.52
C ALA A 11 -13.30 8.86 5.51
N VAL A 12 -14.25 9.56 6.14
CA VAL A 12 -14.21 11.02 6.29
C VAL A 12 -13.62 11.42 7.64
N CYS A 13 -12.28 11.53 7.69
CA CYS A 13 -11.61 12.28 8.74
C CYS A 13 -11.50 13.76 8.33
N GLU A 14 -12.44 14.59 8.81
CA GLU A 14 -12.40 16.06 8.74
C GLU A 14 -11.07 16.57 9.36
N GLY A 15 -10.11 16.91 8.49
CA GLY A 15 -8.79 17.44 8.86
C GLY A 15 -7.57 16.65 8.33
N CYS A 16 -7.77 15.52 7.66
CA CYS A 16 -6.71 14.89 6.86
C CYS A 16 -6.91 15.29 5.40
N TRP A 17 -5.88 15.80 4.74
CA TRP A 17 -5.87 15.91 3.28
C TRP A 17 -6.19 14.52 2.72
N LYS A 18 -7.42 14.31 2.26
CA LYS A 18 -7.85 13.05 1.67
C LYS A 18 -7.16 12.92 0.32
N ILE A 19 -6.03 12.22 0.28
CA ILE A 19 -5.47 11.77 -1.00
C ILE A 19 -6.41 10.65 -1.46
N HIS A 20 -7.30 10.96 -2.40
CA HIS A 20 -8.19 9.99 -3.00
C HIS A 20 -7.38 9.06 -3.90
N PHE A 21 -6.97 7.91 -3.36
CA PHE A 21 -6.42 6.84 -4.17
C PHE A 21 -7.59 6.03 -4.77
N PRO A 22 -7.64 5.83 -6.10
CA PRO A 22 -8.51 4.85 -6.71
C PRO A 22 -8.54 3.54 -5.94
N HIS A 23 -9.73 2.96 -5.74
CA HIS A 23 -9.91 1.70 -5.04
C HIS A 23 -8.99 0.58 -5.57
N ARG A 24 -8.85 0.51 -6.89
CA ARG A 24 -7.95 -0.42 -7.58
C ARG A 24 -6.47 -0.28 -7.17
N MET A 25 -6.04 0.90 -6.75
CA MET A 25 -4.68 1.07 -6.21
C MET A 25 -4.59 0.53 -4.79
N VAL A 26 -5.58 0.81 -3.94
CA VAL A 26 -5.62 0.32 -2.55
C VAL A 26 -5.60 -1.22 -2.52
N GLU A 27 -6.41 -1.88 -3.37
CA GLU A 27 -6.41 -3.34 -3.49
C GLU A 27 -5.04 -3.89 -3.89
N LYS A 28 -4.36 -3.26 -4.86
CA LYS A 28 -3.03 -3.65 -5.28
C LYS A 28 -1.98 -3.45 -4.19
N TRP A 29 -2.08 -2.38 -3.41
CA TRP A 29 -1.21 -2.13 -2.26
C TRP A 29 -1.43 -3.15 -1.15
N ASN A 30 -2.68 -3.49 -0.85
CA ASN A 30 -3.03 -4.50 0.16
C ASN A 30 -2.60 -5.92 -0.22
N ALA A 31 -2.43 -6.20 -1.51
CA ALA A 31 -1.92 -7.48 -2.01
C ALA A 31 -0.38 -7.61 -1.93
N LEU A 32 0.35 -6.53 -1.64
CA LEU A 32 1.80 -6.58 -1.49
C LEU A 32 2.20 -7.24 -0.17
N ASN A 33 3.35 -7.92 -0.18
CA ASN A 33 3.94 -8.43 1.06
C ASN A 33 4.40 -7.28 1.97
N SER A 34 4.24 -7.43 3.28
CA SER A 34 4.63 -6.43 4.28
C SER A 34 6.11 -6.06 4.17
N GLU A 35 6.96 -7.02 3.81
CA GLU A 35 8.40 -6.80 3.58
C GLU A 35 8.72 -5.86 2.40
N VAL A 36 7.85 -5.86 1.38
CA VAL A 36 7.95 -4.93 0.24
C VAL A 36 7.57 -3.55 0.73
N VAL A 37 6.46 -3.42 1.45
CA VAL A 37 5.93 -2.14 1.95
C VAL A 37 6.82 -1.49 3.01
N THR A 38 7.49 -2.29 3.85
CA THR A 38 8.39 -1.80 4.93
C THR A 38 9.81 -1.47 4.46
N ALA A 39 10.09 -1.53 3.16
CA ALA A 39 11.41 -1.18 2.64
C ALA A 39 11.75 0.31 2.90
N ASN A 40 12.84 0.56 3.62
CA ASN A 40 13.24 1.90 4.06
C ASN A 40 13.81 2.81 2.94
N ASN A 41 14.08 2.25 1.76
CA ASN A 41 14.65 2.97 0.61
C ASN A 41 13.92 2.56 -0.66
N THR A 42 13.62 3.54 -1.52
CA THR A 42 13.01 3.36 -2.85
C THR A 42 13.71 2.30 -3.70
N HIS A 43 15.05 2.20 -3.63
CA HIS A 43 15.80 1.19 -4.37
C HIS A 43 15.49 -0.23 -3.87
N ASN A 44 15.49 -0.42 -2.55
CA ASN A 44 15.15 -1.69 -1.91
C ASN A 44 13.68 -2.05 -2.15
N PHE A 45 12.78 -1.05 -2.06
CA PHE A 45 11.37 -1.22 -2.41
C PHE A 45 11.21 -1.76 -3.84
N LYS A 46 11.90 -1.15 -4.80
CA LYS A 46 11.86 -1.57 -6.20
C LYS A 46 12.37 -3.00 -6.38
N GLU A 47 13.49 -3.37 -5.76
CA GLU A 47 14.05 -4.72 -5.85
C GLU A 47 13.10 -5.78 -5.26
N LYS A 48 12.55 -5.53 -4.07
CA LYS A 48 11.59 -6.44 -3.44
C LYS A 48 10.27 -6.54 -4.20
N LEU A 49 9.79 -5.43 -4.77
CA LEU A 49 8.60 -5.43 -5.60
C LEU A 49 8.83 -6.22 -6.90
N ASP A 50 10.01 -6.10 -7.50
CA ASP A 50 10.37 -6.84 -8.72
C ASP A 50 10.43 -8.35 -8.46
N LYS A 51 11.09 -8.75 -7.35
CA LYS A 51 11.09 -10.14 -6.84
C LYS A 51 9.68 -10.67 -6.57
N TRP A 52 8.81 -9.87 -5.93
CA TRP A 52 7.42 -10.26 -5.68
C TRP A 52 6.62 -10.43 -6.97
N ARG A 53 6.84 -9.59 -7.99
CA ARG A 53 6.12 -9.66 -9.28
C ARG A 53 6.57 -10.79 -10.19
N HIS A 54 7.86 -11.11 -10.17
CA HIS A 54 8.47 -11.99 -11.15
C HIS A 54 9.01 -13.30 -10.54
N GLY A 55 8.88 -13.47 -9.22
CA GLY A 55 9.54 -14.52 -8.45
C GLY A 55 11.03 -14.21 -8.24
N ASP A 56 11.71 -15.03 -7.46
CA ASP A 56 13.18 -15.03 -7.45
C ASP A 56 13.66 -15.49 -8.83
N ARG A 57 13.90 -14.53 -9.72
CA ARG A 57 14.64 -14.75 -10.97
C ARG A 57 16.13 -14.86 -10.65
N THR A 58 16.50 -15.77 -9.77
CA THR A 58 17.84 -16.33 -9.76
C THR A 58 17.90 -17.29 -10.96
N LEU A 59 18.39 -16.78 -12.09
CA LEU A 59 18.88 -17.61 -13.19
C LEU A 59 20.19 -18.28 -12.78
#